data_AF-A0A1U6JRQ0-F1
#
_entry.id   AF-A0A1U6JRQ0-F1
#
_cell.length_a   1.000
_cell.length_b   1.000
_cell.length_c   1.000
_cell.angle_alpha   90.00
_cell.angle_beta   90.00
_cell.angle_gamma   90.00
#
_symmetry.space_group_name_H-M   'P 1'
#
loop_
_entity.id
_entity.type
_entity.pdbx_description
1 polymer ?
#
loop_
_entity_poly.entity_id
_entity_poly.type
_entity_poly.pdbx_seq_one_letter_code
_entity_poly.pdbx_strand_id
1 'polypeptide(L)' 'MGKGEEVIGRFWDVMNKMIWLNNYVMKEKLKDYKPSEVHCIEYIGKNEYSNVTKLSEAFRMTTGGITKITKKLL' A
#
# COMPACT_ATOMS: atom_id res chain seq x y z
N MET A 1 28.56 -1.16 12.82
CA MET A 1 27.08 -1.12 12.71
C MET A 1 26.51 -1.44 14.07
N GLY A 2 25.55 -0.65 14.55
CA GLY A 2 24.82 -0.97 15.77
C GLY A 2 23.92 -2.20 15.56
N LYS A 3 23.64 -2.97 16.61
CA LYS A 3 22.73 -4.14 16.53
C LYS A 3 21.37 -3.79 15.91
N GLY A 4 20.86 -2.57 16.16
CA GLY A 4 19.63 -2.08 15.55
C GLY A 4 19.71 -1.91 14.03
N GLU A 5 20.82 -1.38 13.51
CA GLU A 5 21.05 -1.21 12.07
C GLU A 5 21.15 -2.57 11.38
N GLU A 6 21.79 -3.55 12.02
CA GLU A 6 21.88 -4.92 11.50
C GLU A 6 20.50 -5.59 11.39
N VAL A 7 19.66 -5.45 12.42
CA VAL A 7 18.30 -5.99 12.40
C VAL A 7 17.46 -5.34 11.30
N ILE A 8 17.53 -4.01 11.16
CA ILE A 8 16.81 -3.29 10.09
C ILE A 8 17.30 -3.76 8.72
N GLY A 9 18.61 -3.91 8.52
CA GLY A 9 19.19 -4.40 7.27
C GLY A 9 18.70 -5.81 6.91
N ARG A 10 18.75 -6.75 7.86
CA ARG A 10 18.29 -8.12 7.64
C ARG A 10 16.78 -8.20 7.41
N PHE A 11 15.99 -7.38 8.09
CA PHE A 11 14.56 -7.27 7.86
C PHE A 11 14.27 -6.75 6.45
N TRP A 12 14.99 -5.71 6.01
CA TRP A 12 14.88 -5.16 4.67
C TRP A 12 15.20 -6.19 3.58
N ASP A 13 16.22 -7.02 3.78
CA ASP A 13 16.58 -8.11 2.86
C ASP A 13 15.44 -9.13 2.70
N VAL A 14 14.80 -9.52 3.79
CA VAL A 14 13.66 -10.45 3.76
C VAL A 14 12.48 -9.81 3.04
N MET A 15 12.17 -8.55 3.35
CA MET A 15 11.09 -7.79 2.69
C MET A 15 11.32 -7.69 1.18
N ASN A 16 12.54 -7.39 0.73
CA ASN A 16 12.87 -7.32 -0.69
C ASN A 16 12.68 -8.66 -1.41
N LYS A 17 13.08 -9.77 -0.79
CA LYS A 17 12.86 -11.11 -1.34
C LYS A 17 11.36 -11.43 -1.48
N MET A 18 10.56 -11.08 -0.48
CA MET A 18 9.10 -11.23 -0.55
C MET A 18 8.48 -10.37 -1.64
N ILE A 19 8.88 -9.10 -1.74
CA ILE A 19 8.40 -8.19 -2.79
C ILE A 19 8.73 -8.78 -4.16
N TRP A 20 9.95 -9.27 -4.37
CA TRP A 20 10.36 -9.87 -5.63
C TRP A 20 9.56 -11.11 -6.01
N LEU A 21 9.39 -12.06 -5.08
CA LEU A 21 8.59 -13.28 -5.31
C LEU A 21 7.13 -12.96 -5.64
N ASN A 22 6.53 -12.03 -4.91
CA ASN A 22 5.13 -11.64 -5.12
C ASN A 22 4.93 -10.76 -6.36
N ASN A 23 6.00 -10.12 -6.85
CA ASN A 23 5.96 -9.17 -7.96
C ASN A 23 5.36 -9.80 -9.23
N TYR A 24 5.75 -11.03 -9.54
CA TYR A 24 5.33 -11.72 -10.76
C TYR A 24 3.81 -11.86 -10.86
N VAL A 25 3.18 -12.33 -9.79
CA VAL A 25 1.72 -12.51 -9.74
C VAL A 25 1.00 -11.16 -9.69
N MET A 26 1.52 -10.22 -8.89
CA MET A 26 0.88 -8.93 -8.69
C MET A 26 0.95 -8.05 -9.93
N LYS A 27 2.07 -8.04 -10.66
CA LYS A 27 2.21 -7.25 -11.88
C LYS A 27 1.19 -7.61 -12.94
N GLU A 28 0.92 -8.90 -13.14
CA GLU A 28 -0.03 -9.33 -14.15
C GLU A 28 -1.47 -9.05 -13.71
N LYS A 29 -1.82 -9.45 -12.48
CA LYS A 29 -3.20 -9.33 -11.97
C LYS A 29 -3.62 -7.90 -11.68
N LEU A 30 -2.68 -7.01 -11.36
CA LEU A 30 -2.94 -5.63 -10.95
C LEU A 30 -2.34 -4.60 -11.92
N LYS A 31 -2.03 -5.00 -13.16
CA LYS A 31 -1.35 -4.15 -14.17
C LYS A 31 -2.04 -2.80 -14.42
N ASP A 32 -3.36 -2.75 -14.25
CA ASP A 32 -4.18 -1.57 -14.53
C ASP A 32 -4.32 -0.64 -13.32
N TYR A 33 -3.79 -1.04 -12.16
CA TYR A 33 -3.91 -0.30 -10.91
C TYR A 33 -2.54 0.12 -10.37
N LYS A 34 -2.48 1.35 -9.84
CA LYS A 34 -1.30 1.83 -9.12
C LYS A 34 -1.25 1.22 -7.70
N PRO A 35 -0.08 1.08 -7.07
CA PRO A 35 0.03 0.58 -5.70
C PRO A 35 -0.85 1.33 -4.68
N SER A 36 -0.97 2.65 -4.81
CA SER A 36 -1.86 3.46 -3.96
C SER A 36 -3.35 3.14 -4.14
N GLU A 37 -3.74 2.78 -5.37
CA GLU A 37 -5.11 2.39 -5.72
C GLU A 37 -5.43 1.00 -5.14
N VAL A 38 -4.50 0.05 -5.29
CA VAL A 38 -4.60 -1.29 -4.70
C VAL A 38 -4.72 -1.21 -3.18
N HIS A 39 -3.86 -0.43 -2.52
CA HIS A 39 -3.94 -0.22 -1.08
C HIS A 39 -5.28 0.42 -0.67
N CYS A 40 -5.79 1.38 -1.45
CA CYS A 40 -7.08 2.00 -1.18
C CYS A 40 -8.23 0.98 -1.24
N ILE A 41 -8.25 0.12 -2.26
CA ILE A 41 -9.24 -0.96 -2.40
C ILE A 41 -9.14 -1.94 -1.22
N GLU A 42 -7.93 -2.38 -0.88
CA GLU A 42 -7.68 -3.31 0.22
C GLU A 42 -8.17 -2.73 1.55
N TYR A 43 -7.85 -1.46 1.83
CA TYR A 43 -8.25 -0.81 3.07
C TYR A 43 -9.77 -0.71 3.18
N ILE A 44 -10.46 -0.30 2.11
CA ILE A 44 -11.93 -0.22 2.10
C ILE A 44 -12.54 -1.61 2.30
N GLY A 45 -11.99 -2.65 1.66
CA GLY A 45 -12.47 -4.03 1.82
C GLY A 45 -12.29 -4.59 3.24
N LYS A 46 -11.30 -4.11 3.99
CA LYS A 46 -11.04 -4.52 5.39
C LYS A 46 -11.76 -3.67 6.44
N ASN A 47 -12.26 -2.49 6.08
CA ASN A 47 -12.80 -1.52 7.03
C ASN A 47 -14.18 -1.02 6.58
N GLU A 48 -15.22 -1.49 7.27
CA GLU A 48 -16.58 -1.01 7.05
C GLU A 48 -16.72 0.50 7.33
N TYR A 49 -17.62 1.16 6.61
CA TYR A 49 -17.89 2.60 6.73
C TYR A 49 -16.62 3.48 6.56
N SER A 50 -15.73 3.06 5.65
CA SER A 50 -14.59 3.87 5.21
C SER A 50 -15.07 5.17 4.54
N ASN A 51 -14.40 6.28 4.86
CA ASN A 51 -14.64 7.58 4.22
C ASN A 51 -13.31 8.28 3.95
N VAL A 52 -13.36 9.37 3.19
CA VAL A 52 -12.16 10.10 2.72
C VAL A 52 -11.30 10.58 3.89
N THR A 53 -11.88 11.00 5.01
CA THR A 53 -11.14 11.44 6.20
C THR A 53 -10.38 10.28 6.83
N LYS A 54 -11.06 9.15 7.12
CA LYS A 54 -10.43 7.95 7.69
C LYS A 54 -9.31 7.41 6.80
N LEU A 55 -9.54 7.37 5.49
CA LEU A 55 -8.53 6.97 4.50
C LEU A 55 -7.33 7.93 4.50
N SER A 56 -7.57 9.23 4.59
CA SER A 56 -6.49 10.24 4.60
C SER A 56 -5.59 10.10 5.83
N GLU A 57 -6.17 9.81 6.99
CA GLU A 57 -5.44 9.56 8.24
C GLU A 57 -4.62 8.27 8.17
N ALA A 58 -5.24 7.17 7.73
CA ALA A 58 -4.58 5.87 7.62
C ALA A 58 -3.40 5.88 6.62
N PHE A 59 -3.55 6.61 5.51
CA PHE A 59 -2.55 6.66 4.44
C PHE A 59 -1.53 7.78 4.66
N ARG A 60 -1.73 8.65 5.66
CA ARG A 60 -0.97 9.89 5.86
C ARG A 60 -0.90 10.73 4.58
N MET A 61 -2.03 10.83 3.88
CA MET A 61 -2.21 11.58 2.65
C MET A 61 -3.23 12.70 2.84
N THR A 62 -3.29 13.67 1.93
CA THR A 62 -4.35 14.69 1.97
C THR A 62 -5.69 14.09 1.53
N THR A 63 -6.80 14.63 2.07
CA THR A 63 -8.16 14.27 1.66
C THR A 63 -8.40 14.49 0.16
N GLY A 64 -7.78 15.52 -0.43
CA GLY A 64 -7.83 15.77 -1.87
C GLY A 64 -7.13 14.68 -2.69
N GLY A 65 -5.98 14.18 -2.23
CA GLY A 65 -5.28 13.05 -2.85
C GLY A 65 -6.09 11.77 -2.81
N ILE A 66 -6.66 11.44 -1.65
CA ILE A 66 -7.56 10.28 -1.50
C ILE A 66 -8.81 10.42 -2.37
N THR A 67 -9.43 11.60 -2.40
CA THR A 67 -10.61 11.86 -3.24
C THR A 67 -10.32 11.63 -4.72
N LYS A 68 -9.13 12.03 -5.19
CA LYS A 68 -8.71 11.79 -6.57
C LYS A 68 -8.55 10.30 -6.86
N ILE A 69 -7.99 9.54 -5.92
CA ILE A 69 -7.82 8.08 -6.05
C ILE A 69 -9.19 7.40 -6.05
N THR A 70 -10.05 7.68 -5.07
CA THR A 70 -11.36 7.02 -4.94
C THR A 70 -12.28 7.34 -6.12
N LYS A 71 -12.26 8.58 -6.64
CA LYS A 71 -13.02 8.93 -7.85
C LYS A 71 -12.56 8.21 -9.11
N LYS A 72 -11.27 7.86 -9.21
CA LYS A 72 -10.76 7.07 -10.36
C LYS A 72 -11.20 5.60 -10.27
N LEU A 73 -11.46 5.10 -9.07
CA LEU A 73 -11.82 3.71 -8.79
C LEU A 73 -13.32 3.41 -8.90
N LEU A 74 -14.16 4.44 -9.06
CA LEU A 74 -15.59 4.35 -9.37
C LEU A 74 -15.81 4.41 -10.89
#